data_AF-A0A938LSZ2-F1
#
_entry.id   AF-A0A938LSZ2-F1
#
_cell.length_a   1.000
_cell.length_b   1.000
_cell.length_c   1.000
_cell.angle_alpha   90.00
_cell.angle_beta   90.00
_cell.angle_gamma   90.00
#
_symmetry.space_group_name_H-M   'P 1'
#
loop_
_entity.id
_entity.type
_entity.pdbx_description
1 polymer ?
#
loop_
_entity_poly.entity_id
_entity_poly.type
_entity_poly.pdbx_seq_one_letter_code
_entity_poly.pdbx_strand_id
1 'polypeptide(L)'
;MDQKHFDAEHAAIAAAAEKIVQEVADLREKIEAAGTAKAEAKLAYEKALDAGDERDMKAALAAIREANAGVSAAKTALSGPEIRKRIQGLYERQGSLTGDVRAGLQAAEAGIQAAQAAHQAAENCRSRWQGLLGNINGAAESLDAAMSDVRGPIVPDVPIEVHRDGPFDPMALQDGPYRIVAE
;
A
#
# COMPACT_ATOMS: atom_id res chain seq x y z
N MET A 1 -7.70 6.73 -5.55
CA MET A 1 -7.84 7.65 -4.41
C MET A 1 -6.52 7.67 -3.66
N ASP A 2 -6.00 8.83 -3.27
CA ASP A 2 -4.78 8.88 -2.44
C ASP A 2 -5.13 8.75 -0.95
N GLN A 3 -4.12 8.45 -0.12
CA GLN A 3 -4.31 8.25 1.32
C GLN A 3 -4.93 9.47 2.02
N LYS A 4 -4.55 10.69 1.61
CA LYS A 4 -5.06 11.92 2.22
C LYS A 4 -6.55 12.11 1.98
N HIS A 5 -7.02 11.82 0.76
CA HIS A 5 -8.44 11.86 0.43
C HIS A 5 -9.23 10.79 1.18
N PHE A 6 -8.68 9.58 1.29
CA PHE A 6 -9.30 8.51 2.09
C PHE A 6 -9.45 8.92 3.56
N ASP A 7 -8.37 9.39 4.18
CA ASP A 7 -8.37 9.77 5.60
C ASP A 7 -9.35 10.93 5.87
N ALA A 8 -9.37 11.92 4.97
CA ALA A 8 -10.30 13.05 5.06
C ALA A 8 -11.77 12.61 4.93
N GLU A 9 -12.08 11.76 3.97
CA GLU A 9 -13.45 11.28 3.74
C GLU A 9 -13.90 10.35 4.88
N HIS A 10 -13.03 9.47 5.35
CA HIS A 10 -13.28 8.62 6.52
C HIS A 10 -13.55 9.46 7.78
N ALA A 11 -12.72 10.47 8.05
CA ALA A 11 -12.94 11.39 9.17
C ALA A 11 -14.26 12.18 9.03
N ALA A 12 -14.61 12.60 7.82
CA ALA A 12 -15.87 13.30 7.57
C ALA A 12 -17.10 12.41 7.79
N ILE A 13 -17.04 11.15 7.40
CA ILE A 13 -18.09 10.16 7.67
C ILE A 13 -18.23 9.92 9.19
N ALA A 14 -17.11 9.72 9.89
CA ALA A 14 -17.09 9.49 11.33
C ALA A 14 -17.68 10.68 12.09
N ALA A 15 -17.25 11.90 11.79
CA ALA A 15 -17.76 13.11 12.43
C ALA A 15 -19.26 13.35 12.15
N ALA A 16 -19.73 13.02 10.94
CA ALA A 16 -21.14 13.12 10.61
C ALA A 16 -21.99 12.07 11.34
N ALA A 17 -21.47 10.85 11.51
CA ALA A 17 -22.12 9.80 12.30
C ALA A 17 -22.22 10.19 13.78
N GLU A 18 -21.14 10.73 14.35
CA GLU A 18 -21.11 11.20 15.75
C GLU A 18 -22.15 12.29 16.01
N LYS A 19 -22.30 13.24 15.08
CA LYS A 19 -23.36 14.27 15.17
C LYS A 19 -24.77 13.67 15.20
N ILE A 20 -25.03 12.62 14.40
CA ILE A 20 -26.33 11.93 14.40
C ILE A 20 -26.54 11.21 15.74
N VAL A 21 -25.51 10.54 16.26
CA VAL A 21 -25.58 9.87 17.56
C VAL A 21 -25.89 10.86 18.68
N GLN A 22 -25.20 12.01 18.70
CA GLN A 22 -25.45 13.06 19.68
C GLN A 22 -26.88 13.61 19.57
N GLU A 23 -27.34 13.92 18.37
CA GLU A 23 -28.71 14.41 18.14
C GLU A 23 -29.76 13.40 18.60
N VAL A 24 -29.55 12.10 18.36
CA VAL A 24 -30.42 11.03 18.85
C VAL A 24 -30.39 10.93 20.38
N ALA A 25 -29.22 11.09 21.00
CA ALA A 25 -29.09 11.11 22.46
C ALA A 25 -29.86 12.30 23.06
N ASP A 26 -29.67 13.51 22.53
CA ASP A 26 -30.37 14.72 22.97
C ASP A 26 -31.89 14.58 22.86
N LEU A 27 -32.37 13.98 21.76
CA LEU A 27 -33.80 13.72 21.57
C LEU A 27 -34.36 12.70 22.56
N ARG A 28 -33.58 11.67 22.90
CA ARG A 28 -33.97 10.68 23.93
C ARG A 28 -34.03 11.32 25.31
N GLU A 29 -33.02 12.12 25.66
CA GLU A 29 -33.01 12.86 26.93
C GLU A 29 -34.23 13.78 27.04
N LYS A 30 -34.59 14.50 25.97
CA LYS A 30 -35.82 15.32 25.93
C LYS A 30 -37.09 14.49 26.16
N ILE A 31 -37.16 13.28 25.61
CA ILE A 31 -38.31 12.39 25.80
C ILE A 31 -38.39 11.93 27.26
N GLU A 32 -37.26 11.57 27.86
CA GLU A 32 -37.18 11.14 29.26
C GLU A 32 -37.54 12.28 30.22
N ALA A 33 -36.94 13.47 30.03
CA ALA A 33 -37.22 14.66 30.82
C ALA A 33 -38.71 15.06 30.75
N ALA A 34 -39.31 15.03 29.56
CA ALA A 34 -40.74 15.29 29.41
C ALA A 34 -41.61 14.17 30.03
N GLY A 35 -41.12 12.93 30.06
CA GLY A 35 -41.75 11.83 30.81
C GLY A 35 -41.79 12.10 32.31
N THR A 36 -40.66 12.55 32.89
CA THR A 36 -40.55 12.94 34.30
C THR A 36 -41.46 14.13 34.62
N ALA A 37 -41.40 15.21 33.82
CA ALA A 37 -42.25 16.38 34.00
C ALA A 37 -43.74 16.04 33.93
N LYS A 38 -44.13 15.12 33.04
CA LYS A 38 -45.51 14.62 32.97
C LYS A 38 -45.92 13.85 34.24
N ALA A 39 -45.03 13.05 34.80
CA ALA A 39 -45.30 12.31 36.04
C ALA A 39 -45.45 13.26 37.24
N GLU A 40 -44.57 14.25 37.36
CA GLU A 40 -44.64 15.30 38.39
C GLU A 40 -45.92 16.13 38.25
N ALA A 41 -46.29 16.54 37.04
CA ALA A 41 -47.52 17.28 36.80
C ALA A 41 -48.78 16.45 37.11
N LYS A 42 -48.77 15.13 36.89
CA LYS A 42 -49.87 14.25 37.32
C LYS A 42 -50.00 14.20 38.83
N LEU A 43 -48.90 14.06 39.56
CA LEU A 43 -48.91 14.09 41.03
C LEU A 43 -49.41 15.44 41.56
N ALA A 44 -49.04 16.55 40.92
CA ALA A 44 -49.54 17.88 41.27
C ALA A 44 -51.05 18.01 41.03
N TYR A 45 -51.55 17.44 39.92
CA TYR A 45 -52.98 17.41 39.62
C TYR A 45 -53.77 16.62 40.68
N GLU A 46 -53.29 15.43 41.07
CA GLU A 46 -53.94 14.61 42.10
C GLU A 46 -54.01 15.33 43.45
N LYS A 47 -52.92 15.98 43.88
CA LYS A 47 -52.91 16.80 45.10
C LYS A 47 -53.89 17.97 45.05
N ALA A 48 -53.96 18.66 43.91
CA ALA A 48 -54.88 19.77 43.71
C ALA A 48 -56.34 19.31 43.68
N LEU A 49 -56.61 18.14 43.09
CA LEU A 49 -57.92 17.50 43.09
C LEU A 49 -58.37 17.17 44.52
N ASP A 50 -57.49 16.57 45.32
CA ASP A 50 -57.77 16.25 46.73
C ASP A 50 -58.03 17.51 47.57
N ALA A 51 -57.35 18.62 47.23
CA ALA A 51 -57.51 19.91 47.89
C ALA A 51 -58.71 20.74 47.37
N GLY A 52 -59.34 20.34 46.25
CA GLY A 52 -60.38 21.13 45.58
C GLY A 52 -59.86 22.43 44.94
N ASP A 53 -58.55 22.54 44.66
CA ASP A 53 -57.94 23.72 44.05
C ASP A 53 -57.99 23.66 42.51
N GLU A 54 -59.03 24.25 41.95
CA GLU A 54 -59.24 24.29 40.49
C GLU A 54 -58.12 25.02 39.74
N ARG A 55 -57.44 25.99 40.37
CA ARG A 55 -56.37 26.76 39.73
C ARG A 55 -55.14 25.88 39.51
N ASP A 56 -54.75 25.16 40.54
CA ASP A 56 -53.58 24.29 40.49
C ASP A 56 -53.84 23.04 39.64
N MET A 57 -55.08 22.54 39.61
CA MET A 57 -55.50 21.51 38.64
C MET A 57 -55.31 21.97 37.19
N LYS A 58 -55.72 23.20 36.86
CA LYS A 58 -55.55 23.76 35.50
C LYS A 58 -54.08 23.93 35.13
N ALA A 59 -53.26 24.41 36.07
CA ALA A 59 -51.82 24.55 35.87
C ALA A 59 -51.16 23.18 35.59
N ALA A 60 -51.50 22.16 36.38
CA ALA A 60 -51.00 20.80 36.19
C ALA A 60 -51.42 20.19 34.84
N LEU A 61 -52.67 20.40 34.40
CA LEU A 61 -53.14 19.97 33.08
C LEU A 61 -52.40 20.67 31.93
N ALA A 62 -52.08 21.96 32.08
CA ALA A 62 -51.28 22.69 31.10
C ALA A 62 -49.87 22.09 30.98
N ALA A 63 -49.21 21.82 32.11
CA ALA A 63 -47.89 21.18 32.14
C ALA A 63 -47.90 19.77 31.52
N ILE A 64 -48.96 18.97 31.76
CA ILE A 64 -49.12 17.65 31.12
C ILE A 64 -49.23 17.80 29.58
N ARG A 65 -49.99 18.79 29.10
CA ARG A 65 -50.14 19.04 27.66
C ARG A 65 -48.82 19.46 27.02
N GLU A 66 -48.09 20.35 27.67
CA GLU A 66 -46.78 20.80 27.22
C GLU A 66 -45.77 19.65 27.16
N ALA A 67 -45.68 18.84 28.22
CA ALA A 67 -44.83 17.66 28.24
C ALA A 67 -45.19 16.65 27.13
N ASN A 68 -46.48 16.41 26.90
CA ASN A 68 -46.93 15.55 25.80
C ASN A 68 -46.55 16.12 24.42
N ALA A 69 -46.67 17.43 24.23
CA ALA A 69 -46.27 18.10 23.00
C ALA A 69 -44.75 17.97 22.77
N GLY A 70 -43.94 18.16 23.81
CA GLY A 70 -42.49 17.97 23.77
C GLY A 70 -42.10 16.54 23.37
N VAL A 71 -42.71 15.51 24.00
CA VAL A 71 -42.49 14.11 23.63
C VAL A 71 -42.89 13.84 22.18
N SER A 72 -44.04 14.35 21.74
CA SER A 72 -44.52 14.18 20.37
C SER A 72 -43.54 14.76 19.36
N ALA A 73 -43.12 16.01 19.56
CA ALA A 73 -42.16 16.70 18.70
C ALA A 73 -40.81 15.96 18.65
N ALA A 74 -40.27 15.53 19.79
CA ALA A 74 -39.02 14.78 19.84
C ALA A 74 -39.13 13.41 19.14
N LYS A 75 -40.23 12.68 19.31
CA LYS A 75 -40.49 11.42 18.60
C LYS A 75 -40.64 11.60 17.10
N THR A 76 -41.29 12.68 16.66
CA THR A 76 -41.41 13.02 15.24
C THR A 76 -40.06 13.36 14.64
N ALA A 77 -39.22 14.11 15.36
CA ALA A 77 -37.85 14.39 14.91
C ALA A 77 -37.03 13.09 14.79
N LEU A 78 -37.12 12.20 15.79
CA LEU A 78 -36.38 10.93 15.83
C LEU A 78 -36.82 9.95 14.73
N SER A 79 -38.12 9.90 14.44
CA SER A 79 -38.68 9.03 13.39
C SER A 79 -38.71 9.69 12.01
N GLY A 80 -38.30 10.96 11.92
CA GLY A 80 -38.38 11.79 10.73
C GLY A 80 -37.51 11.30 9.57
N PRO A 81 -37.87 11.65 8.33
CA PRO A 81 -37.13 11.22 7.14
C PRO A 81 -35.71 11.78 7.08
N GLU A 82 -35.43 12.91 7.73
CA GLU A 82 -34.14 13.59 7.64
C GLU A 82 -32.99 12.82 8.31
N ILE A 83 -33.20 12.28 9.52
CA ILE A 83 -32.21 11.42 10.17
C ILE A 83 -31.96 10.16 9.33
N ARG A 84 -33.03 9.55 8.80
CA ARG A 84 -32.91 8.35 7.95
C ARG A 84 -32.13 8.62 6.66
N LYS A 85 -32.43 9.72 5.96
CA LYS A 85 -31.69 10.13 4.75
C LYS A 85 -30.22 10.37 5.04
N ARG A 86 -29.91 11.05 6.15
CA ARG A 86 -28.51 11.29 6.57
C ARG A 86 -27.78 9.99 6.83
N ILE A 87 -28.39 9.05 7.56
CA ILE A 87 -27.83 7.71 7.80
C ILE A 87 -27.61 6.96 6.48
N GLN A 88 -28.60 6.98 5.58
CA GLN A 88 -28.48 6.34 4.27
C GLN A 88 -27.31 6.94 3.46
N GLY A 89 -27.19 8.26 3.43
CA GLY A 89 -26.06 8.93 2.76
C GLY A 89 -24.71 8.54 3.34
N LEU A 90 -24.61 8.27 4.65
CA LEU A 90 -23.39 7.75 5.25
C LEU A 90 -23.08 6.32 4.79
N TYR A 91 -24.09 5.44 4.68
CA TYR A 91 -23.89 4.09 4.12
C TYR A 91 -23.41 4.13 2.67
N GLU A 92 -23.99 5.00 1.84
CA GLU A 92 -23.59 5.16 0.44
C GLU A 92 -22.13 5.64 0.33
N ARG A 93 -21.75 6.64 1.12
CA ARG A 93 -20.36 7.15 1.18
C ARG A 93 -19.39 6.09 1.68
N GLN A 94 -19.74 5.36 2.74
CA GLN A 94 -18.92 4.27 3.26
C GLN A 94 -18.77 3.14 2.23
N GLY A 95 -19.86 2.79 1.53
CA GLY A 95 -19.86 1.80 0.47
C GLY A 95 -18.93 2.18 -0.69
N SER A 96 -19.00 3.44 -1.13
CA SER A 96 -18.08 3.98 -2.13
C SER A 96 -16.62 3.88 -1.68
N LEU A 97 -16.34 4.35 -0.46
CA LEU A 97 -14.99 4.33 0.11
C LEU A 97 -14.41 2.91 0.18
N THR A 98 -15.25 1.94 0.57
CA THR A 98 -14.87 0.52 0.61
C THR A 98 -14.58 -0.03 -0.79
N GLY A 99 -15.37 0.37 -1.79
CA GLY A 99 -15.14 0.02 -3.19
C GLY A 99 -13.79 0.54 -3.69
N ASP A 100 -13.47 1.79 -3.39
CA ASP A 100 -12.21 2.43 -3.78
C ASP A 100 -10.99 1.74 -3.15
N VAL A 101 -11.07 1.40 -1.86
CA VAL A 101 -10.02 0.64 -1.16
C VAL A 101 -9.80 -0.72 -1.81
N ARG A 102 -10.89 -1.44 -2.12
CA ARG A 102 -10.81 -2.75 -2.76
C ARG A 102 -10.16 -2.67 -4.14
N ALA A 103 -10.51 -1.68 -4.94
CA ALA A 103 -9.89 -1.45 -6.25
C ALA A 103 -8.39 -1.13 -6.10
N GLY A 104 -8.02 -0.32 -5.10
CA GLY A 104 -6.62 -0.02 -4.77
C GLY A 104 -5.83 -1.27 -4.39
N LEU A 105 -6.39 -2.14 -3.55
CA LEU A 105 -5.77 -3.42 -3.16
C LEU A 105 -5.53 -4.32 -4.38
N GLN A 106 -6.53 -4.48 -5.25
CA GLN A 106 -6.40 -5.28 -6.47
C GLN A 106 -5.30 -4.75 -7.40
N ALA A 107 -5.20 -3.43 -7.55
CA ALA A 107 -4.14 -2.81 -8.34
C ALA A 107 -2.75 -3.04 -7.72
N ALA A 108 -2.64 -2.96 -6.39
CA ALA A 108 -1.40 -3.23 -5.67
C ALA A 108 -0.96 -4.69 -5.80
N GLU A 109 -1.90 -5.64 -5.66
CA GLU A 109 -1.65 -7.07 -5.87
C GLU A 109 -1.14 -7.37 -7.28
N ALA A 110 -1.76 -6.78 -8.30
CA ALA A 110 -1.31 -6.91 -9.68
C ALA A 110 0.11 -6.35 -9.88
N GLY A 111 0.43 -5.22 -9.26
CA GLY A 111 1.77 -4.64 -9.27
C GLY A 111 2.83 -5.55 -8.63
N ILE A 112 2.50 -6.18 -7.50
CA ILE A 112 3.40 -7.13 -6.82
C ILE A 112 3.67 -8.35 -7.73
N GLN A 113 2.64 -8.91 -8.36
CA GLN A 113 2.80 -10.03 -9.28
C GLN A 113 3.69 -9.67 -10.47
N ALA A 114 3.50 -8.47 -11.05
CA ALA A 114 4.35 -7.98 -12.14
C ALA A 114 5.81 -7.81 -11.71
N ALA A 115 6.05 -7.26 -10.51
CA ALA A 115 7.39 -7.10 -9.96
C ALA A 115 8.08 -8.45 -9.71
N GLN A 116 7.34 -9.44 -9.18
CA GLN A 116 7.84 -10.80 -8.99
C GLN A 116 8.21 -11.46 -10.33
N ALA A 117 7.37 -11.30 -11.35
CA ALA A 117 7.66 -11.81 -12.69
C ALA A 117 8.93 -11.17 -13.29
N ALA A 118 9.09 -9.86 -13.14
CA ALA A 118 10.28 -9.14 -13.59
C ALA A 118 11.54 -9.61 -12.85
N HIS A 119 11.45 -9.84 -11.54
CA HIS A 119 12.55 -10.37 -10.74
C HIS A 119 12.97 -11.77 -11.22
N GLN A 120 12.02 -12.68 -11.44
CA GLN A 120 12.30 -14.02 -11.97
C GLN A 120 12.95 -13.97 -13.35
N ALA A 121 12.52 -13.05 -14.21
CA ALA A 121 13.13 -12.84 -15.52
C ALA A 121 14.60 -12.36 -15.40
N ALA A 122 14.88 -11.46 -14.46
CA ALA A 122 16.23 -10.98 -14.19
C ALA A 122 17.14 -12.10 -13.64
N GLU A 123 16.62 -12.95 -12.75
CA GLU A 123 17.35 -14.12 -12.25
C GLU A 123 17.69 -15.11 -13.37
N ASN A 124 16.72 -15.41 -14.24
CA ASN A 124 16.94 -16.28 -15.40
C ASN A 124 18.01 -15.70 -16.33
N CYS A 125 18.00 -14.39 -16.56
CA CYS A 125 19.03 -13.71 -17.36
C CYS A 125 20.42 -13.83 -16.72
N ARG A 126 20.51 -13.59 -15.41
CA ARG A 126 21.75 -13.74 -14.63
C ARG A 126 22.31 -15.15 -14.72
N SER A 127 21.49 -16.18 -14.54
CA SER A 127 21.90 -17.58 -14.63
C SER A 127 22.43 -17.92 -16.02
N ARG A 128 21.79 -17.43 -17.08
CA ARG A 128 22.26 -17.62 -18.47
C ARG A 128 23.61 -16.94 -18.71
N TRP A 129 23.79 -15.72 -18.20
CA TRP A 129 25.06 -15.00 -18.29
C TRP A 129 26.19 -15.74 -17.57
N GLN A 130 25.93 -16.25 -16.36
CA GLN A 130 26.91 -17.04 -15.61
C GLN A 130 27.30 -18.34 -16.35
N GLY A 131 26.33 -19.03 -16.95
CA GLY A 131 26.60 -20.21 -17.79
C GLY A 131 27.45 -19.87 -19.02
N LEU A 132 27.16 -18.74 -19.68
CA LEU A 132 27.96 -18.26 -20.82
C LEU A 132 29.41 -17.96 -20.42
N LEU A 133 29.61 -17.27 -19.29
CA LEU A 133 30.96 -17.01 -18.77
C LEU A 133 31.72 -18.31 -18.47
N GLY A 134 31.05 -19.31 -17.87
CA GLY A 134 31.63 -20.63 -17.64
C GLY A 134 32.08 -21.30 -18.94
N ASN A 135 31.24 -21.26 -19.98
CA ASN A 135 31.58 -21.82 -21.30
C ASN A 135 32.77 -21.09 -21.95
N ILE A 136 32.82 -19.76 -21.84
CA ILE A 136 33.93 -18.96 -22.38
C ILE A 136 35.24 -19.32 -21.67
N ASN A 137 35.22 -19.42 -20.34
CA ASN A 137 36.42 -19.79 -19.58
C ASN A 137 36.91 -21.20 -19.94
N GLY A 138 36.00 -22.18 -20.03
CA GLY A 138 36.37 -23.54 -20.45
C GLY A 138 36.93 -23.60 -21.88
N ALA A 139 36.40 -22.78 -22.80
CA ALA A 139 36.94 -22.66 -24.15
C ALA A 139 38.34 -22.04 -24.16
N ALA A 140 38.59 -21.02 -23.34
CA ALA A 140 39.90 -20.40 -23.19
C ALA A 140 40.94 -21.39 -22.64
N GLU A 141 40.60 -22.14 -21.58
CA GLU A 141 41.47 -23.18 -21.02
C GLU A 141 41.78 -24.29 -22.04
N SER A 142 40.79 -24.71 -22.82
CA SER A 142 40.97 -25.72 -23.87
C SER A 142 41.87 -25.22 -25.00
N LEU A 143 41.75 -23.93 -25.37
CA LEU A 143 42.61 -23.29 -26.35
C LEU A 143 44.05 -23.19 -25.85
N ASP A 144 44.26 -22.79 -24.59
CA ASP A 144 45.59 -22.71 -23.98
C ASP A 144 46.27 -24.08 -23.94
N ALA A 145 45.53 -25.14 -23.58
CA ALA A 145 46.03 -26.51 -23.61
C ALA A 145 46.45 -26.92 -25.03
N ALA A 146 45.61 -26.69 -26.04
CA ALA A 146 45.92 -26.99 -27.43
C ALA A 146 47.15 -26.20 -27.95
N MET A 147 47.29 -24.93 -27.56
CA MET A 147 48.44 -24.10 -27.92
C MET A 147 49.73 -24.57 -27.24
N SER A 148 49.65 -25.09 -26.01
CA SER A 148 50.78 -25.71 -25.32
C SER A 148 51.23 -26.98 -26.04
N ASP A 149 50.30 -27.82 -26.49
CA ASP A 149 50.61 -29.05 -27.24
C ASP A 149 51.28 -28.75 -28.58
N VAL A 150 50.84 -27.69 -29.28
CA VAL A 150 51.43 -27.25 -30.56
C VAL A 150 52.83 -26.65 -30.38
N ARG A 151 53.12 -25.99 -29.26
CA ARG A 151 54.45 -25.40 -29.01
C ARG A 151 55.55 -26.44 -28.78
N GLY A 152 55.20 -27.69 -28.44
CA GLY A 152 56.17 -28.73 -28.08
C GLY A 152 57.02 -28.36 -26.85
N PRO A 153 57.81 -29.29 -26.30
CA PRO A 153 58.77 -28.95 -25.24
C PRO A 153 59.77 -27.94 -25.78
N ILE A 154 60.02 -26.85 -25.04
CA ILE A 154 61.20 -26.01 -25.27
C ILE A 154 62.40 -26.92 -25.03
N VAL A 155 63.01 -27.40 -26.11
CA VAL A 155 64.28 -28.12 -26.05
C VAL A 155 65.31 -27.08 -25.59
N PRO A 156 65.95 -27.24 -24.42
CA PRO A 156 67.03 -26.36 -24.03
C PRO A 156 68.14 -26.45 -25.07
N ASP A 157 68.67 -25.28 -25.45
CA ASP A 157 69.67 -25.06 -26.49
C ASP A 157 70.65 -26.22 -26.66
N VAL A 158 70.72 -26.76 -27.87
CA VAL A 158 71.89 -27.54 -28.31
C VAL A 158 73.09 -26.58 -28.23
N PRO A 159 74.17 -26.92 -27.51
CA PRO A 159 75.36 -26.08 -27.51
C PRO A 159 75.94 -26.06 -28.92
N ILE A 160 75.91 -24.89 -29.57
CA ILE A 160 76.58 -24.69 -30.86
C ILE A 160 78.08 -24.64 -30.57
N GLU A 161 78.79 -25.75 -30.82
CA GLU A 161 80.25 -25.71 -30.95
C GLU A 161 80.61 -24.97 -32.24
N VAL A 162 81.01 -23.71 -32.09
CA VAL A 162 81.51 -22.90 -33.20
C VAL A 162 82.97 -23.28 -33.46
N HIS A 163 83.21 -24.16 -34.44
CA HIS A 163 84.54 -24.28 -35.04
C HIS A 163 84.84 -23.04 -35.88
N ARG A 164 85.72 -22.17 -35.36
CA ARG A 164 86.34 -21.08 -36.12
C ARG A 164 87.57 -21.62 -36.86
N ASP A 165 87.38 -22.04 -38.11
CA ASP A 165 88.48 -22.15 -39.07
C ASP A 165 88.27 -21.12 -40.18
N GLY A 166 89.05 -20.03 -40.13
CA GLY A 166 89.12 -19.03 -41.19
C GLY A 166 89.30 -17.61 -40.66
N PRO A 167 90.20 -16.80 -41.25
CA PRO A 167 90.50 -15.46 -40.78
C PRO A 167 89.29 -14.53 -40.95
N PHE A 168 88.97 -13.81 -39.88
CA PHE A 168 87.95 -12.79 -39.79
C PHE A 168 88.26 -11.64 -40.75
N ASP A 169 87.43 -11.44 -41.77
CA ASP A 169 87.44 -10.25 -42.61
C ASP A 169 86.34 -9.28 -42.13
N PRO A 170 86.67 -8.20 -41.40
CA PRO A 170 85.69 -7.28 -40.81
C PRO A 170 85.00 -6.33 -41.82
N MET A 171 85.22 -6.47 -43.14
CA MET A 171 84.67 -5.53 -44.13
C MET A 171 83.43 -6.01 -44.91
N ALA A 172 82.84 -7.16 -44.60
CA ALA A 172 81.58 -7.61 -45.25
C ALA A 172 80.30 -7.21 -44.48
N LEU A 173 80.32 -6.08 -43.78
CA LEU A 173 79.14 -5.43 -43.19
C LEU A 173 78.66 -4.32 -44.11
N GLN A 174 78.09 -4.68 -45.27
CA GLN A 174 77.32 -3.76 -46.11
C GLN A 174 76.53 -4.56 -47.13
N ASP A 175 75.29 -4.94 -46.76
CA ASP A 175 74.08 -4.73 -47.56
C ASP A 175 72.98 -5.73 -47.22
N GLY A 176 71.92 -5.21 -46.59
CA GLY A 176 70.56 -5.67 -46.86
C GLY A 176 69.97 -6.77 -45.96
N PRO A 177 68.64 -6.75 -45.78
CA PRO A 177 67.95 -7.32 -44.62
C PRO A 177 67.54 -8.78 -44.84
N TYR A 178 67.47 -9.53 -43.75
CA TYR A 178 66.71 -10.77 -43.54
C TYR A 178 66.26 -11.54 -44.79
N ARG A 179 66.92 -12.69 -45.05
CA ARG A 179 66.36 -13.75 -45.89
C ARG A 179 66.09 -14.98 -45.02
N ILE A 180 64.81 -15.17 -44.69
CA ILE A 180 64.31 -16.44 -44.17
C ILE A 180 64.34 -17.42 -45.35
N VAL A 181 65.08 -18.52 -45.20
CA VAL A 181 64.98 -19.67 -46.11
C VAL A 181 64.50 -20.82 -45.25
N ALA A 182 63.30 -21.29 -45.55
CA ALA A 182 62.73 -22.49 -44.97
C ALA A 182 63.33 -23.72 -45.68
N GLU A 183 63.74 -24.70 -44.89
CA GLU A 183 63.62 -26.13 -45.22
C GLU A 183 62.91 -26.82 -44.06
#